data_AF-A0A2K2U858-F1
#
_entry.id   AF-A0A2K2U858-F1
#
_cell.length_a   1.000
_cell.length_b   1.000
_cell.length_c   1.000
_cell.angle_alpha   90.00
_cell.angle_beta   90.00
_cell.angle_gamma   90.00
#
_symmetry.space_group_name_H-M   'P 1'
#
loop_
_entity.id
_entity.type
_entity.pdbx_description
1 polymer ?
#
loop_
_entity_poly.entity_id
_entity_poly.type
_entity_poly.pdbx_seq_one_letter_code
_entity_poly.pdbx_strand_id
1 'polypeptide(L)' 'MVAWSEPASRKEPTMEYKTGDKPGEGAYRCKHCGYVVRLASDKEALPACPNCGHHEFEKVKGD' A
#
# COMPACT_ATOMS: atom_id res chain seq x y z
N MET A 1 -17.05 -20.01 -33.85
CA MET A 1 -16.92 -18.77 -34.63
C MET A 1 -17.29 -17.59 -33.73
N VAL A 2 -16.27 -16.81 -33.36
CA VAL A 2 -16.21 -15.40 -32.93
C VAL A 2 -17.20 -14.85 -31.90
N ALA A 3 -16.63 -14.29 -30.82
CA ALA A 3 -16.88 -12.98 -30.19
C ALA A 3 -16.32 -13.03 -28.76
N TRP A 4 -15.06 -12.65 -28.51
CA TRP A 4 -14.61 -11.30 -28.18
C TRP A 4 -15.03 -10.81 -26.79
N SER A 5 -13.98 -10.53 -26.01
CA SER A 5 -13.90 -9.48 -25.00
C SER A 5 -14.68 -9.69 -23.71
N GLU A 6 -14.01 -10.27 -22.72
CA GLU A 6 -14.14 -9.79 -21.33
C GLU A 6 -12.97 -8.85 -21.06
N PRO A 7 -13.19 -7.54 -21.26
CA PRO A 7 -12.16 -6.52 -21.10
C PRO A 7 -11.84 -6.33 -19.62
N ALA A 8 -10.56 -6.05 -19.37
CA ALA A 8 -10.02 -5.18 -18.33
C ALA A 8 -10.64 -5.26 -16.91
N SER A 9 -9.75 -5.33 -15.92
CA SER A 9 -10.03 -4.94 -14.53
C SER A 9 -10.58 -6.06 -13.66
N ARG A 10 -9.82 -7.16 -13.55
CA ARG A 10 -9.62 -7.68 -12.20
C ARG A 10 -8.86 -6.59 -11.48
N LYS A 11 -9.57 -5.67 -10.82
CA LYS A 11 -8.99 -4.77 -9.83
C LYS A 11 -8.31 -5.68 -8.84
N GLU A 12 -7.02 -5.88 -9.05
CA GLU A 12 -6.17 -6.57 -8.10
C GLU A 12 -6.39 -5.80 -6.79
N PRO A 13 -6.78 -6.47 -5.70
CA PRO A 13 -6.85 -5.82 -4.41
C PRO A 13 -5.40 -5.47 -4.08
N THR A 14 -4.98 -4.29 -4.51
CA THR A 14 -3.82 -3.58 -4.00
C THR A 14 -3.96 -3.70 -2.49
N MET A 15 -3.05 -4.44 -1.86
CA MET A 15 -3.11 -4.65 -0.42
C MET A 15 -2.92 -3.27 0.20
N GLU A 16 -4.04 -2.64 0.58
CA GLU A 16 -4.06 -1.29 1.12
C GLU A 16 -3.80 -1.38 2.60
N TYR A 17 -2.60 -0.97 3.00
CA TYR A 17 -2.22 -0.90 4.39
C TYR A 17 -2.68 0.45 4.94
N LYS A 18 -3.31 0.41 6.11
CA LYS A 18 -3.82 1.60 6.78
C LYS A 18 -2.92 2.00 7.95
N THR A 19 -2.85 3.29 8.23
CA THR A 19 -2.29 3.81 9.50
C THR A 19 -2.92 3.12 10.70
N GLY A 20 -2.09 2.78 11.68
CA GLY A 20 -2.49 2.09 12.91
C GLY A 20 -2.48 0.57 12.80
N ASP A 21 -2.42 0.01 11.59
CA ASP A 21 -2.16 -1.41 11.40
C ASP A 21 -0.70 -1.72 11.74
N LYS A 22 -0.42 -2.95 12.17
CA LYS A 22 0.92 -3.46 12.46
C LYS A 22 1.33 -4.47 11.38
N PRO A 23 1.56 -4.03 10.13
CA PRO A 23 1.87 -4.92 9.02
C PRO A 23 3.30 -5.50 9.06
N GLY A 24 4.01 -5.32 10.17
CA GLY A 24 5.37 -5.77 10.41
C GLY A 24 6.42 -4.89 9.74
N GLU A 25 7.68 -5.28 9.88
CA GLU A 25 8.80 -4.63 9.20
C GLU A 25 8.59 -4.62 7.67
N GLY A 26 8.95 -3.50 7.03
CA GLY A 26 8.82 -3.36 5.59
C GLY A 26 8.84 -1.92 5.09
N ALA A 27 8.89 -1.77 3.77
CA ALA A 27 8.75 -0.48 3.10
C ALA A 27 7.29 -0.25 2.70
N TYR A 28 6.77 0.91 3.07
CA TYR A 28 5.40 1.35 2.84
C TYR A 28 5.42 2.66 2.09
N ARG A 29 4.84 2.71 0.90
CA ARG A 29 4.74 3.92 0.09
C ARG A 29 3.34 4.51 0.23
N CYS A 30 3.25 5.79 0.55
CA CYS A 30 1.98 6.50 0.58
C CYS A 30 1.46 6.66 -0.84
N LYS A 31 0.23 6.22 -1.12
CA LYS A 31 -0.37 6.38 -2.46
C LYS A 31 -0.72 7.83 -2.80
N HIS A 32 -0.88 8.68 -1.79
CA HIS A 32 -1.31 10.06 -1.99
C HIS A 32 -0.15 11.00 -2.33
N CYS A 33 0.95 10.92 -1.58
CA CYS A 33 2.12 11.80 -1.79
C CYS A 33 3.37 11.07 -2.30
N GLY A 34 3.35 9.74 -2.39
CA GLY A 34 4.52 8.94 -2.78
C GLY A 34 5.57 8.76 -1.68
N TYR A 35 5.31 9.23 -0.45
CA TYR A 35 6.27 9.15 0.65
C TYR A 35 6.54 7.70 1.08
N VAL A 36 7.81 7.29 1.09
CA VAL A 36 8.21 5.93 1.47
C VAL A 36 8.62 5.91 2.95
N VAL A 37 7.78 5.30 3.77
CA VAL A 37 8.06 4.98 5.17
C VAL A 37 8.71 3.60 5.21
N ARG A 38 9.88 3.48 5.82
CA ARG A 38 10.48 2.18 6.13
C ARG A 38 10.29 1.92 7.61
N LEU A 39 9.51 0.91 7.95
CA LEU A 39 9.47 0.40 9.31
C LEU A 39 10.61 -0.57 9.45
N ALA A 40 11.52 -0.28 10.39
CA ALA A 40 12.62 -1.16 10.81
C ALA A 40 12.27 -1.95 12.08
N SER A 41 11.00 -1.98 12.46
CA SER A 41 10.53 -2.63 13.68
C SER A 41 9.08 -3.09 13.52
N ASP A 42 8.80 -4.34 13.87
CA ASP A 42 7.47 -4.96 13.82
C ASP A 42 6.50 -4.42 14.88
N LYS A 43 7.02 -3.74 15.91
CA LYS A 43 6.23 -3.14 16.98
C LYS A 43 5.72 -1.74 16.66
N GLU A 44 6.25 -1.11 15.62
CA GLU A 44 5.88 0.24 15.25
C GLU A 44 4.53 0.22 14.50
N ALA A 45 3.54 0.92 15.05
CA ALA A 45 2.28 1.13 14.34
C ALA A 45 2.54 2.12 13.21
N LEU A 46 2.06 1.86 11.98
CA LEU A 46 2.22 2.83 10.90
C LEU A 46 1.58 4.15 11.32
N PRO A 47 2.33 5.25 11.50
CA PRO A 47 1.72 6.55 11.74
C PRO A 47 1.05 7.06 10.46
N ALA A 48 0.17 8.07 10.59
CA ALA A 48 -0.37 8.76 9.42
C ALA A 48 0.79 9.42 8.66
N CYS A 49 0.64 9.60 7.34
CA CYS A 49 1.70 10.22 6.57
C CYS A 49 1.94 11.64 7.10
N PRO A 50 3.13 11.98 7.63
CA PRO A 50 3.37 13.32 8.19
C PRO A 50 3.37 14.42 7.11
N ASN A 51 3.48 14.02 5.85
CA ASN A 51 3.53 14.94 4.71
C ASN A 51 2.14 15.35 4.22
N CYS A 52 1.14 14.44 4.26
CA CYS A 52 -0.19 14.71 3.71
C CYS A 52 -1.36 14.32 4.62
N GLY A 53 -1.11 13.66 5.76
CA GLY A 53 -2.15 13.17 6.65
C GLY A 53 -2.93 11.95 6.14
N HIS A 54 -2.63 11.44 4.94
CA HIS A 54 -3.28 10.23 4.44
C HIS A 54 -2.84 8.99 5.22
N HIS A 55 -3.79 8.07 5.33
CA HIS A 55 -3.62 6.77 5.97
C HIS A 55 -3.48 5.61 4.98
N GLU A 56 -3.44 5.86 3.67
CA GLU A 56 -3.33 4.81 2.65
C GLU A 56 -1.89 4.61 2.20
N PHE A 57 -1.39 3.40 2.46
CA PHE A 57 -0.05 2.97 2.09
C PHE A 57 -0.12 1.66 1.30
N GLU A 58 0.79 1.51 0.34
CA GLU A 58 1.08 0.24 -0.33
C GLU A 58 2.38 -0.33 0.26
N LYS A 59 2.38 -1.61 0.64
CA LYS A 59 3.63 -2.28 1.03
C LYS A 59 4.40 -2.61 -0.23
N VAL A 60 5.58 -2.00 -0.38
CA VAL A 60 6.51 -2.29 -1.46
C VAL A 60 7.38 -3.44 -0.96
N LYS A 61 6.96 -4.69 -1.19
CA LYS A 61 7.88 -5.82 -1.07
C LYS A 61 8.89 -5.65 -2.21
N GLY A 62 10.15 -5.38 -1.86
CA GLY A 62 11.24 -5.53 -2.82
C GLY A 62 11.30 -7.00 -3.24
N ASP A 63 11.19 -7.24 -4.53
CA ASP A 63 11.46 -8.52 -5.18
C ASP A 63 12.96 -8.84 -5.10
#